data_AF-A0A554KZ07-F1
#
_entry.id   AF-A0A554KZ07-F1
#
_cell.length_a   1.000
_cell.length_b   1.000
_cell.length_c   1.000
_cell.angle_alpha   90.00
_cell.angle_beta   90.00
_cell.angle_gamma   90.00
#
_symmetry.space_group_name_H-M   'P 1'
#
loop_
_entity.id
_entity.type
_entity.pdbx_description
1 polymer ?
#
loop_
_entity_poly.entity_id
_entity_poly.type
_entity_poly.pdbx_seq_one_letter_code
_entity_poly.pdbx_strand_id
1 'polypeptide(L)'
;MKEANDNRPPKIGDVREDGTIDYVKRRREILAERVKKEFSNEIEEILNTVRTHLTRVDRMTNATEVETEIKLIVDAISVKAAEFVDEGIPVKQFEKIGGELHLAEGFAKVAASLQREGKTPDTYSASLREAKDTIFAAAIILYDELQAARLSNGG
;
A
#
# COMPACT_ATOMS: atom_id res chain seq x y z
N MET A 1 29.69 -12.71 62.75
CA MET A 1 29.12 -13.23 61.48
C MET A 1 27.69 -12.72 61.32
N LYS A 2 27.54 -11.66 60.53
CA LYS A 2 26.37 -11.14 59.77
C LYS A 2 27.04 -10.17 58.77
N GLU A 3 26.64 -10.08 57.51
CA GLU A 3 25.51 -9.27 57.08
C GLU A 3 25.09 -9.60 55.64
N ALA A 4 23.83 -9.29 55.37
CA ALA A 4 23.10 -9.54 54.13
C ALA A 4 23.72 -8.85 52.91
N ASN A 5 23.71 -9.54 51.78
CA ASN A 5 24.20 -9.03 50.50
C ASN A 5 23.11 -8.16 49.86
N ASP A 6 23.29 -6.85 49.96
CA ASP A 6 22.36 -5.80 49.52
C ASP A 6 22.47 -5.61 48.00
N ASN A 7 21.66 -6.35 47.22
CA ASN A 7 21.49 -6.16 45.79
C ASN A 7 20.63 -4.91 45.51
N ARG A 8 21.20 -3.71 45.70
CA ARG A 8 20.55 -2.47 45.27
C ARG A 8 20.82 -2.22 43.79
N PRO A 9 19.79 -1.91 42.97
CA PRO A 9 20.02 -1.41 41.63
C PRO A 9 20.84 -0.11 41.69
N PRO A 10 21.71 0.15 40.70
CA PRO A 10 22.59 1.31 40.74
C PRO A 10 21.76 2.59 40.86
N LYS A 11 22.19 3.50 41.75
CA LYS A 11 21.56 4.82 41.90
C LYS A 11 21.60 5.55 40.56
N ILE A 12 20.44 6.02 40.12
CA ILE A 12 20.29 6.98 39.03
C ILE A 12 20.94 8.28 39.53
N GLY A 13 22.19 8.52 39.16
CA GLY A 13 22.91 9.69 39.66
C GLY A 13 24.33 9.90 39.14
N ASP A 14 24.89 8.99 38.33
CA ASP A 14 26.25 9.14 37.78
C ASP A 14 26.35 8.66 36.31
N VAL A 15 25.30 8.90 35.52
CA VAL A 15 25.43 8.77 34.05
C VAL A 15 25.90 10.12 33.53
N ARG A 16 27.19 10.21 33.21
CA ARG A 16 27.80 11.36 32.52
C ARG A 16 26.93 11.76 31.32
N GLU A 17 26.54 13.03 31.25
CA GLU A 17 25.60 13.66 30.30
C GLU A 17 26.00 13.64 28.80
N ASP A 18 27.02 12.86 28.41
CA ASP A 18 27.64 12.90 27.08
C ASP A 18 27.18 11.74 26.17
N GLY A 19 27.06 10.50 26.69
CA GLY A 19 26.86 9.31 25.86
C GLY A 19 25.40 8.90 25.60
N THR A 20 24.45 9.49 26.31
CA THR A 20 23.03 9.10 26.21
C THR A 20 22.33 9.75 25.00
N ILE A 21 22.75 10.96 24.63
CA ILE A 21 22.22 11.69 23.47
C ILE A 21 22.63 10.96 22.17
N ASP A 22 23.86 10.46 22.09
CA ASP A 22 24.40 9.77 20.91
C ASP A 22 23.75 8.39 20.69
N TYR A 23 23.44 7.67 21.77
CA TYR A 23 22.68 6.40 21.70
C TYR A 23 21.23 6.60 21.23
N VAL A 24 20.54 7.63 21.75
CA VAL A 24 19.16 7.95 21.36
C VAL A 24 19.10 8.42 19.90
N LYS A 25 20.08 9.23 19.47
CA LYS A 25 20.19 9.71 18.09
C LYS A 25 20.43 8.56 17.11
N ARG A 26 21.42 7.70 17.38
CA ARG A 26 21.71 6.51 16.56
C ARG A 26 20.52 5.54 16.50
N ARG A 27 19.78 5.37 17.61
CA ARG A 27 18.57 4.53 17.64
C ARG A 27 17.44 5.10 16.78
N ARG A 28 17.25 6.43 16.79
CA ARG A 28 16.28 7.12 15.91
C ARG A 28 16.66 6.99 14.44
N GLU A 29 17.94 7.13 14.10
CA GLU A 29 18.44 6.97 12.73
C GLU A 29 18.23 5.53 12.22
N ILE A 30 18.52 4.51 13.05
CA ILE A 30 18.26 3.10 12.70
C ILE A 30 16.77 2.83 12.52
N LEU A 31 15.92 3.38 13.39
CA LEU A 31 14.47 3.23 13.28
C LEU A 31 13.95 3.92 12.02
N ALA A 32 14.41 5.14 11.73
CA ALA A 32 14.05 5.89 10.54
C ALA A 32 14.48 5.17 9.25
N GLU A 33 15.69 4.62 9.21
CA GLU A 33 16.15 3.82 8.07
C GLU A 33 15.38 2.50 7.92
N ARG A 34 14.99 1.86 9.01
CA ARG A 34 14.16 0.64 8.96
C ARG A 34 12.75 0.94 8.46
N VAL A 35 12.11 1.99 9.00
CA VAL A 35 10.80 2.49 8.54
C VAL A 35 10.87 2.89 7.07
N LYS A 36 11.91 3.61 6.65
CA LYS A 36 12.14 4.00 5.24
C LYS A 36 12.31 2.80 4.31
N LYS A 37 12.92 1.71 4.79
CA LYS A 37 13.12 0.48 4.02
C LYS A 37 11.82 -0.34 3.93
N GLU A 38 11.09 -0.48 5.02
CA GLU A 38 9.76 -1.12 5.04
C GLU A 38 8.81 -0.36 4.10
N PHE A 39 8.79 0.98 4.19
CA PHE A 39 7.98 1.84 3.33
C PHE A 39 8.33 1.69 1.84
N SER A 40 9.62 1.57 1.49
CA SER A 40 10.04 1.40 0.09
C SER A 40 9.62 0.06 -0.48
N ASN A 41 9.63 -1.00 0.32
CA ASN A 41 9.16 -2.33 -0.10
C ASN A 41 7.64 -2.32 -0.32
N GLU A 42 6.89 -1.68 0.57
CA GLU A 42 5.42 -1.61 0.46
C GLU A 42 4.96 -0.83 -0.78
N ILE A 43 5.66 0.25 -1.14
CA ILE A 43 5.38 1.01 -2.38
C ILE A 43 5.59 0.13 -3.63
N GLU A 44 6.67 -0.66 -3.67
CA GLU A 44 6.94 -1.57 -4.80
C GLU A 44 5.97 -2.75 -4.85
N GLU A 45 5.51 -3.24 -3.69
CA GLU A 45 4.53 -4.33 -3.59
C GLU A 45 3.18 -3.97 -4.20
N ILE A 46 2.72 -2.71 -4.12
CA ILE A 46 1.43 -2.28 -4.70
C ILE A 46 1.40 -2.54 -6.22
N LEU A 47 2.38 -2.03 -6.96
CA LEU A 47 2.42 -2.17 -8.42
C LEU A 47 2.67 -3.63 -8.85
N ASN A 48 3.51 -4.36 -8.13
CA ASN A 48 3.78 -5.77 -8.42
C ASN A 48 2.56 -6.67 -8.15
N THR A 49 1.84 -6.42 -7.07
CA THR A 49 0.60 -7.13 -6.72
C THR A 49 -0.46 -6.86 -7.79
N VAL A 50 -0.73 -5.59 -8.10
CA VAL A 50 -1.68 -5.20 -9.16
C VAL A 50 -1.31 -5.85 -10.49
N ARG A 51 -0.03 -5.78 -10.92
CA ARG A 51 0.42 -6.41 -12.18
C ARG A 51 0.21 -7.92 -12.19
N THR A 52 0.49 -8.60 -11.08
CA THR A 52 0.30 -10.06 -10.96
C THR A 52 -1.16 -10.44 -11.11
N HIS A 53 -2.06 -9.75 -10.40
CA HIS A 53 -3.49 -10.01 -10.49
C HIS A 53 -4.08 -9.64 -11.85
N LEU A 54 -3.66 -8.51 -12.45
CA LEU A 54 -4.09 -8.14 -13.81
C LEU A 54 -3.62 -9.15 -14.88
N THR A 55 -2.43 -9.73 -14.70
CA THR A 55 -1.94 -10.82 -15.58
C THR A 55 -2.77 -12.10 -15.41
N ARG A 56 -3.27 -12.35 -14.19
CA ARG A 56 -4.18 -13.47 -13.93
C ARG A 56 -5.53 -13.24 -14.60
N VAL A 57 -6.09 -12.04 -14.50
CA VAL A 57 -7.33 -11.62 -15.19
C VAL A 57 -7.25 -11.89 -16.70
N ASP A 58 -6.12 -11.62 -17.35
CA ASP A 58 -5.92 -11.89 -18.79
C ASP A 58 -6.05 -13.37 -19.18
N ARG A 59 -5.83 -14.28 -18.23
CA ARG A 59 -5.92 -15.74 -18.46
C ARG A 59 -7.30 -16.29 -18.13
N MET A 60 -8.17 -15.48 -17.53
CA MET A 60 -9.48 -15.91 -17.06
C MET A 60 -10.51 -15.77 -18.19
N THR A 61 -11.28 -16.83 -18.40
CA THR A 61 -12.32 -16.86 -19.43
C THR A 61 -13.73 -16.71 -18.84
N ASN A 62 -13.86 -16.76 -17.52
CA ASN A 62 -15.14 -16.63 -16.83
C ASN A 62 -15.35 -15.20 -16.33
N ALA A 63 -16.43 -14.55 -16.81
CA ALA A 63 -16.82 -13.19 -16.45
C ALA A 63 -16.93 -12.96 -14.94
N THR A 64 -17.56 -13.89 -14.22
CA THR A 64 -17.79 -13.78 -12.78
C THR A 64 -16.47 -13.85 -12.02
N GLU A 65 -15.55 -14.72 -12.46
CA GLU A 65 -14.24 -14.81 -11.84
C GLU A 65 -13.41 -13.56 -12.14
N VAL A 66 -13.48 -13.02 -13.36
CA VAL A 66 -12.82 -11.76 -13.75
C VAL A 66 -13.32 -10.59 -12.90
N GLU A 67 -14.65 -10.45 -12.75
CA GLU A 67 -15.26 -9.42 -11.91
C GLU A 67 -14.81 -9.55 -10.46
N THR A 68 -14.76 -10.77 -9.94
CA THR A 68 -14.30 -11.06 -8.57
C THR A 68 -12.84 -10.70 -8.39
N GLU A 69 -11.96 -11.09 -9.31
CA GLU A 69 -10.53 -10.79 -9.22
C GLU A 69 -10.27 -9.29 -9.32
N ILE A 70 -10.98 -8.58 -10.22
CA ILE A 70 -10.90 -7.11 -10.30
C ILE A 70 -11.32 -6.47 -8.98
N LYS A 71 -12.43 -6.93 -8.39
CA LYS A 71 -12.89 -6.43 -7.10
C LYS A 71 -11.84 -6.62 -6.01
N LEU A 72 -11.18 -7.79 -5.96
CA LEU A 72 -10.09 -8.03 -5.01
C LEU A 72 -8.93 -7.04 -5.18
N ILE A 73 -8.58 -6.69 -6.42
CA ILE A 73 -7.55 -5.68 -6.68
C ILE A 73 -8.01 -4.30 -6.21
N VAL A 74 -9.25 -3.92 -6.51
CA VAL A 74 -9.85 -2.64 -6.08
C VAL A 74 -9.86 -2.53 -4.56
N ASP A 75 -10.34 -3.57 -3.88
CA ASP A 75 -10.38 -3.64 -2.42
C ASP A 75 -8.96 -3.52 -1.83
N ALA A 76 -7.98 -4.23 -2.40
CA ALA A 76 -6.60 -4.17 -1.94
C ALA A 76 -5.98 -2.77 -2.08
N ILE A 77 -6.16 -2.09 -3.21
CA ILE A 77 -5.66 -0.72 -3.40
C ILE A 77 -6.39 0.23 -2.44
N SER A 78 -7.71 0.07 -2.27
CA SER A 78 -8.52 0.91 -1.38
C SER A 78 -8.09 0.80 0.08
N VAL A 79 -7.92 -0.43 0.57
CA VAL A 79 -7.43 -0.70 1.92
C VAL A 79 -6.05 -0.08 2.10
N LYS A 80 -5.14 -0.31 1.15
CA LYS A 80 -3.77 0.20 1.27
C LYS A 80 -3.71 1.73 1.25
N ALA A 81 -4.51 2.37 0.39
CA ALA A 81 -4.63 3.82 0.39
C ALA A 81 -5.15 4.37 1.73
N ALA A 82 -6.12 3.67 2.35
CA ALA A 82 -6.67 4.06 3.66
C ALA A 82 -5.65 3.87 4.79
N GLU A 83 -4.92 2.74 4.82
CA GLU A 83 -3.85 2.48 5.79
C GLU A 83 -2.84 3.62 5.84
N PHE A 84 -2.40 4.11 4.67
CA PHE A 84 -1.45 5.22 4.63
C PHE A 84 -2.04 6.55 5.16
N VAL A 85 -3.31 6.82 4.90
CA VAL A 85 -3.98 8.00 5.48
C VAL A 85 -4.05 7.87 7.01
N ASP A 86 -4.38 6.69 7.53
CA ASP A 86 -4.44 6.40 8.97
C ASP A 86 -3.05 6.52 9.64
N GLU A 87 -1.99 6.19 8.92
CA GLU A 87 -0.59 6.40 9.34
C GLU A 87 -0.13 7.88 9.26
N GLY A 88 -1.01 8.78 8.83
CA GLY A 88 -0.74 10.21 8.74
C GLY A 88 0.04 10.62 7.48
N ILE A 89 0.10 9.75 6.46
CA ILE A 89 0.76 10.03 5.19
C ILE A 89 -0.20 10.84 4.31
N PRO A 90 0.21 12.02 3.83
CA PRO A 90 -0.67 12.88 3.04
C PRO A 90 -0.88 12.30 1.63
N VAL A 91 -2.02 11.63 1.43
CA VAL A 91 -2.50 11.21 0.10
C VAL A 91 -3.44 12.29 -0.44
N LYS A 92 -2.90 13.26 -1.19
CA LYS A 92 -3.66 14.44 -1.66
C LYS A 92 -4.71 14.07 -2.69
N GLN A 93 -4.46 13.02 -3.46
CA GLN A 93 -5.35 12.53 -4.52
C GLN A 93 -6.22 11.35 -4.08
N PHE A 94 -6.49 11.19 -2.77
CA PHE A 94 -7.25 10.05 -2.24
C PHE A 94 -8.64 9.89 -2.89
N GLU A 95 -9.40 10.98 -3.02
CA GLU A 95 -10.72 10.96 -3.68
C GLU A 95 -10.62 10.54 -5.15
N LYS A 96 -9.56 11.00 -5.85
CA LYS A 96 -9.32 10.63 -7.24
C LYS A 96 -9.02 9.14 -7.36
N ILE A 97 -8.16 8.59 -6.49
CA ILE A 97 -7.89 7.15 -6.44
C ILE A 97 -9.21 6.38 -6.25
N GLY A 98 -10.04 6.77 -5.28
CA GLY A 98 -11.35 6.15 -5.06
C GLY A 98 -12.29 6.23 -6.26
N GLY A 99 -12.30 7.38 -6.97
CA GLY A 99 -13.08 7.57 -8.19
C GLY A 99 -12.67 6.64 -9.33
N GLU A 100 -11.36 6.51 -9.58
CA GLU A 100 -10.81 5.59 -10.58
C GLU A 100 -11.15 4.13 -10.22
N LEU A 101 -10.96 3.75 -8.96
CA LEU A 101 -11.28 2.39 -8.51
C LEU A 101 -12.77 2.06 -8.67
N HIS A 102 -13.67 3.00 -8.35
CA HIS A 102 -15.11 2.83 -8.55
C HIS A 102 -15.47 2.71 -10.05
N LEU A 103 -14.82 3.50 -10.91
CA LEU A 103 -15.00 3.43 -12.35
C LEU A 103 -14.55 2.07 -12.90
N ALA A 104 -13.42 1.54 -12.42
CA ALA A 104 -12.92 0.23 -12.80
C ALA A 104 -13.90 -0.91 -12.45
N GLU A 105 -14.50 -0.88 -11.26
CA GLU A 105 -15.56 -1.84 -10.89
C GLU A 105 -16.76 -1.76 -11.83
N GLY A 106 -17.15 -0.53 -12.22
CA GLY A 106 -18.22 -0.30 -13.19
C GLY A 106 -17.92 -0.97 -14.53
N PHE A 107 -16.72 -0.75 -15.06
CA PHE A 107 -16.27 -1.38 -16.31
C PHE A 107 -16.22 -2.91 -16.21
N ALA A 108 -15.75 -3.46 -15.08
CA ALA A 108 -15.74 -4.91 -14.86
C ALA A 108 -17.15 -5.52 -14.84
N LYS A 109 -18.12 -4.85 -14.17
CA LYS A 109 -19.53 -5.27 -14.17
C LYS A 109 -20.14 -5.24 -15.57
N VAL A 110 -19.83 -4.21 -16.36
CA VAL A 110 -20.27 -4.10 -17.76
C VAL A 110 -19.67 -5.24 -18.60
N ALA A 111 -18.36 -5.49 -18.48
CA ALA A 111 -17.70 -6.60 -19.17
C ALA A 111 -18.35 -7.95 -18.82
N ALA A 112 -18.63 -8.19 -17.54
CA ALA A 112 -19.29 -9.40 -17.07
C ALA A 112 -20.72 -9.55 -17.62
N SER A 113 -21.49 -8.46 -17.68
CA SER A 113 -22.82 -8.46 -18.31
C SER A 113 -22.75 -8.78 -19.80
N LEU A 114 -21.86 -8.10 -20.54
CA LEU A 114 -21.70 -8.29 -21.98
C LEU A 114 -21.30 -9.74 -22.32
N GLN A 115 -20.43 -10.36 -21.52
CA GLN A 115 -20.07 -11.76 -21.72
C GLN A 115 -21.25 -12.70 -21.45
N ARG A 116 -22.04 -12.47 -20.38
CA ARG A 116 -23.26 -13.24 -20.07
C ARG A 116 -24.33 -13.12 -21.15
N GLU A 117 -24.43 -11.95 -21.78
CA GLU A 117 -25.33 -11.69 -22.91
C GLU A 117 -24.86 -12.31 -24.24
N GLY A 118 -23.69 -12.96 -24.28
CA GLY A 118 -23.14 -13.56 -25.49
C GLY A 118 -22.73 -12.54 -26.54
N LYS A 119 -22.38 -11.31 -26.13
CA LYS A 119 -21.85 -10.29 -27.05
C LYS A 119 -20.49 -10.73 -27.60
N THR A 120 -20.11 -10.15 -28.72
CA THR A 120 -18.83 -10.45 -29.38
C THR A 120 -17.65 -10.26 -28.42
N PRO A 121 -16.63 -11.14 -28.45
CA PRO A 121 -15.46 -11.05 -27.59
C PRO A 121 -14.83 -9.66 -27.52
N ASP A 122 -14.80 -8.95 -28.64
CA ASP A 122 -14.22 -7.60 -28.74
C ASP A 122 -14.90 -6.57 -27.83
N THR A 123 -16.21 -6.69 -27.60
CA THR A 123 -16.99 -5.69 -26.87
C THR A 123 -16.75 -5.78 -25.37
N TYR A 124 -16.81 -6.98 -24.78
CA TYR A 124 -16.50 -7.12 -23.36
C TYR A 124 -14.99 -7.00 -23.11
N SER A 125 -14.14 -7.39 -24.07
CA SER A 125 -12.69 -7.19 -23.98
C SER A 125 -12.30 -5.71 -23.93
N ALA A 126 -13.04 -4.84 -24.62
CA ALA A 126 -12.86 -3.40 -24.52
C ALA A 126 -13.17 -2.89 -23.11
N SER A 127 -14.33 -3.27 -22.55
CA SER A 127 -14.70 -2.88 -21.18
C SER A 127 -13.72 -3.44 -20.14
N LEU A 128 -13.25 -4.67 -20.33
CA LEU A 128 -12.24 -5.27 -19.46
C LEU A 128 -10.91 -4.50 -19.53
N ARG A 129 -10.49 -4.08 -20.72
CA ARG A 129 -9.29 -3.24 -20.88
C ARG A 129 -9.41 -1.92 -20.12
N GLU A 130 -10.54 -1.23 -20.28
CA GLU A 130 -10.81 0.02 -19.55
C GLU A 130 -10.74 -0.19 -18.04
N ALA A 131 -11.33 -1.28 -17.51
CA ALA A 131 -11.23 -1.62 -16.10
C ALA A 131 -9.77 -1.78 -15.63
N LYS A 132 -8.96 -2.51 -16.40
CA LYS A 132 -7.53 -2.73 -16.09
C LYS A 132 -6.72 -1.44 -16.16
N ASP A 133 -6.91 -0.64 -17.19
CA ASP A 133 -6.18 0.62 -17.39
C ASP A 133 -6.51 1.61 -16.27
N THR A 134 -7.77 1.64 -15.84
CA THR A 134 -8.25 2.47 -14.72
C THR A 134 -7.63 2.02 -13.39
N ILE A 135 -7.61 0.71 -13.09
CA ILE A 135 -6.93 0.16 -11.90
C ILE A 135 -5.45 0.53 -11.90
N PHE A 136 -4.79 0.41 -13.06
CA PHE A 136 -3.38 0.70 -13.18
C PHE A 136 -3.10 2.20 -12.97
N ALA A 137 -3.96 3.07 -13.50
CA ALA A 137 -3.89 4.51 -13.25
C ALA A 137 -4.05 4.86 -11.77
N ALA A 138 -5.03 4.25 -11.08
CA ALA A 138 -5.22 4.43 -9.64
C ALA A 138 -3.98 3.99 -8.83
N ALA A 139 -3.40 2.84 -9.19
CA ALA A 139 -2.19 2.32 -8.55
C ALA A 139 -0.97 3.22 -8.78
N ILE A 140 -0.82 3.80 -9.98
CA ILE A 140 0.24 4.80 -10.27
C ILE A 140 0.06 6.05 -9.42
N ILE A 141 -1.17 6.59 -9.34
CA ILE A 141 -1.43 7.79 -8.53
C ILE A 141 -1.07 7.52 -7.06
N LEU A 142 -1.49 6.38 -6.51
CA LEU A 142 -1.13 5.99 -5.15
C LEU A 142 0.38 5.87 -4.97
N TYR A 143 1.08 5.20 -5.90
CA TYR A 143 2.54 5.09 -5.89
C TYR A 143 3.23 6.47 -5.88
N ASP A 144 2.81 7.38 -6.76
CA ASP A 144 3.40 8.72 -6.90
C ASP A 144 3.18 9.56 -5.64
N GLU A 145 1.98 9.51 -5.05
CA GLU A 145 1.65 10.21 -3.80
C GLU A 145 2.52 9.72 -2.63
N LEU A 146 2.74 8.41 -2.53
CA LEU A 146 3.58 7.82 -1.47
C LEU A 146 5.05 8.18 -1.64
N GLN A 147 5.56 8.16 -2.88
CA GLN A 147 6.91 8.63 -3.17
C GLN A 147 7.09 10.11 -2.85
N ALA A 148 6.09 10.95 -3.18
CA ALA A 148 6.12 12.37 -2.87
C ALA A 148 6.10 12.63 -1.35
N ALA A 149 5.25 11.92 -0.61
CA ALA A 149 5.18 12.03 0.85
C ALA A 149 6.50 11.61 1.53
N ARG A 150 7.19 10.58 1.00
CA ARG A 150 8.52 10.17 1.46
C ARG A 150 9.56 11.28 1.33
N LEU A 151 9.61 11.95 0.17
CA LEU A 151 10.59 13.03 -0.06
C LEU A 151 10.35 14.24 0.84
N SER A 152 9.09 14.50 1.23
CA SER A 152 8.73 15.61 2.12
C SER A 152 9.05 15.36 3.60
N ASN A 153 9.15 14.11 4.04
CA ASN A 153 9.41 13.72 5.44
C ASN A 153 10.90 13.40 5.71
N GLY A 154 11.76 13.40 4.69
CA GLY A 154 13.19 13.09 4.77
C GLY A 154 14.13 14.30 4.71
N GLY A 155 13.61 15.52 4.91
CA GLY A 155 14.38 16.77 4.95
C GLY A 155 14.79 17.19 6.35
#